data_AF-A0A7S2VV61-F1
#
_entry.id   AF-A0A7S2VV61-F1
#
_cell.length_a   1.000
_cell.length_b   1.000
_cell.length_c   1.000
_cell.angle_alpha   90.00
_cell.angle_beta   90.00
_cell.angle_gamma   90.00
#
_symmetry.space_group_name_H-M   'P 1'
#
loop_
_entity.id
_entity.type
_entity.pdbx_description
1 polymer ?
#
loop_
_entity_poly.entity_id
_entity_poly.type
_entity_poly.pdbx_seq_one_letter_code
_entity_poly.pdbx_strand_id
1 'polypeptide(L)'
;DAIQQQLSGAVPAQVFLWIDIFAVNQHPGVDQAEDLNNLEAAIAVSSGTLVIMDSQGGPLMRVWCLLEIWSTLRSKGREALHLLNPGFDLKNVMIDIRQASVTNPEDKVKILQRIGGVDGAGIDELNLHLKLLFLLDPMDFK
;
A
#
# COMPACT_ATOMS: atom_id res chain seq x y z
N ASP A 1 -7.28 -18.67 1.41
CA ASP A 1 -8.67 -18.35 1.81
C ASP A 1 -8.95 -16.90 2.18
N ALA A 2 -8.03 -16.11 2.74
CA ALA A 2 -8.30 -14.70 3.13
C ALA A 2 -8.80 -13.79 1.98
N ILE A 3 -8.22 -13.90 0.78
CA ILE A 3 -8.69 -13.15 -0.41
C ILE A 3 -10.11 -13.55 -0.81
N GLN A 4 -10.42 -14.86 -0.72
CA GLN A 4 -11.75 -15.38 -1.06
C GLN A 4 -12.81 -14.88 -0.07
N GLN A 5 -12.45 -14.70 1.21
CA GLN A 5 -13.31 -14.08 2.21
C GLN A 5 -13.52 -12.59 1.92
N GLN A 6 -12.47 -11.85 1.58
CA GLN A 6 -12.57 -10.42 1.24
C GLN A 6 -13.44 -10.16 0.01
N LEU A 7 -13.34 -11.05 -0.98
CA LEU A 7 -14.11 -10.97 -2.23
C LEU A 7 -15.40 -11.81 -2.15
N SER A 8 -15.80 -12.25 -0.96
CA SER A 8 -17.00 -13.06 -0.78
C SER A 8 -18.25 -12.27 -1.22
N GLY A 9 -19.08 -12.91 -2.03
CA GLY A 9 -20.26 -12.26 -2.62
C GLY A 9 -19.99 -11.41 -3.86
N ALA A 10 -18.72 -11.17 -4.22
CA ALA A 10 -18.40 -10.53 -5.49
C ALA A 10 -18.66 -11.50 -6.65
N VAL A 11 -19.17 -10.98 -7.77
CA VAL A 11 -19.31 -11.74 -9.02
C VAL A 11 -17.94 -11.84 -9.68
N PRO A 12 -17.32 -13.03 -9.83
CA PRO A 12 -15.93 -13.13 -10.29
C PRO A 12 -15.68 -12.47 -11.65
N ALA A 13 -16.65 -12.54 -12.57
CA ALA A 13 -16.57 -11.90 -13.89
C ALA A 13 -16.56 -10.36 -13.85
N GLN A 14 -16.80 -9.75 -12.69
CA GLN A 14 -16.80 -8.30 -12.46
C GLN A 14 -15.68 -7.87 -11.50
N VAL A 15 -14.84 -8.80 -11.06
CA VAL A 15 -13.68 -8.51 -10.22
C VAL A 15 -12.45 -8.38 -11.10
N PHE A 16 -11.84 -7.20 -11.07
CA PHE A 16 -10.59 -6.91 -11.76
C PHE A 16 -9.51 -6.62 -10.73
N LEU A 17 -8.38 -7.33 -10.85
CA LEU A 17 -7.23 -7.14 -9.98
C LEU A 17 -6.10 -6.52 -10.80
N TRP A 18 -5.60 -5.38 -10.33
CA TRP A 18 -4.38 -4.78 -10.83
C TRP A 18 -3.25 -5.17 -9.89
N ILE A 19 -2.20 -5.80 -10.42
CA ILE A 19 -1.06 -6.29 -9.65
C ILE A 19 0.21 -5.78 -10.32
N ASP A 20 0.97 -4.97 -9.58
CA ASP A 20 2.14 -4.23 -10.06
C ASP A 20 3.17 -5.11 -10.80
N ILE A 21 3.47 -6.31 -10.30
CA ILE A 21 4.47 -7.21 -10.88
C ILE A 21 4.11 -7.67 -12.30
N PHE A 22 2.83 -7.64 -12.66
CA PHE A 22 2.34 -7.97 -13.99
C PHE A 22 2.01 -6.74 -14.83
N ALA A 23 1.70 -5.61 -14.20
CA ALA A 23 1.23 -4.41 -14.86
C ALA A 23 2.31 -3.34 -15.08
N VAL A 24 3.44 -3.43 -14.39
CA VAL A 24 4.57 -2.51 -14.50
C VAL A 24 5.75 -3.24 -15.14
N ASN A 25 6.28 -2.66 -16.22
CA ASN A 25 7.49 -3.15 -16.85
C ASN A 25 8.68 -3.08 -15.87
N GLN A 26 9.27 -4.22 -15.57
CA GLN A 26 10.40 -4.34 -14.65
C GLN A 26 11.77 -4.14 -15.33
N HIS A 27 11.79 -4.00 -16.66
CA HIS A 27 13.02 -3.77 -17.43
C HIS A 27 13.33 -2.27 -17.51
N PRO A 28 14.52 -1.83 -17.09
CA PRO A 28 14.91 -0.42 -17.15
C PRO A 28 14.75 0.18 -18.55
N GLY A 29 14.01 1.29 -18.63
CA GLY A 29 13.69 1.93 -19.90
C GLY A 29 12.58 2.97 -19.77
N VAL A 30 12.18 3.53 -20.91
CA VAL A 30 11.11 4.52 -21.00
C VAL A 30 9.78 3.93 -20.51
N ASP A 31 9.46 2.72 -20.94
CA ASP A 31 8.22 2.04 -20.58
C ASP A 31 8.11 1.80 -19.06
N GLN A 32 9.19 1.35 -18.42
CA GLN A 32 9.22 1.24 -16.95
C GLN A 32 8.99 2.58 -16.27
N ALA A 33 9.65 3.65 -16.74
CA ALA A 33 9.50 4.96 -16.15
C ALA A 33 8.05 5.48 -16.32
N GLU A 34 7.43 5.23 -17.47
CA GLU A 34 6.03 5.57 -17.74
C GLU A 34 5.08 4.79 -16.83
N ASP A 35 5.25 3.46 -16.71
CA ASP A 35 4.42 2.62 -15.84
C ASP A 35 4.51 3.06 -14.37
N LEU A 36 5.73 3.35 -13.88
CA LEU A 36 5.93 3.86 -12.52
C LEU A 36 5.31 5.24 -12.30
N ASN A 37 5.29 6.09 -13.32
CA ASN A 37 4.61 7.39 -13.24
C ASN A 37 3.08 7.26 -13.23
N ASN A 38 2.54 6.20 -13.83
CA ASN A 38 1.10 5.93 -13.90
C ASN A 38 0.54 5.17 -12.69
N LEU A 39 1.39 4.69 -11.77
CA LEU A 39 0.98 3.95 -10.57
C LEU A 39 -0.14 4.64 -9.78
N GLU A 40 0.04 5.92 -9.45
CA GLU A 40 -0.94 6.68 -8.67
C GLU A 40 -2.26 6.87 -9.42
N ALA A 41 -2.21 6.97 -10.75
CA ALA A 41 -3.40 7.04 -11.60
C ALA A 41 -4.16 5.71 -11.61
N ALA A 42 -3.46 4.56 -11.66
CA ALA A 42 -4.06 3.24 -11.55
C ALA A 42 -4.79 3.06 -10.21
N ILE A 43 -4.16 3.51 -9.10
CA ILE A 43 -4.80 3.54 -7.79
C ILE A 43 -6.01 4.47 -7.79
N ALA A 44 -5.91 5.67 -8.37
CA ALA A 44 -7.01 6.62 -8.40
C ALA A 44 -8.26 6.09 -9.13
N VAL A 45 -8.12 5.24 -10.15
CA VAL A 45 -9.25 4.63 -10.87
C VAL A 45 -9.73 3.30 -10.30
N SER A 46 -9.00 2.69 -9.37
CA SER A 46 -9.42 1.43 -8.72
C SER A 46 -10.57 1.66 -7.73
N SER A 47 -11.21 0.59 -7.26
CA SER A 47 -12.19 0.71 -6.15
C SER A 47 -11.50 0.86 -4.79
N GLY A 48 -10.25 0.42 -4.66
CA GLY A 48 -9.50 0.40 -3.42
C GLY A 48 -8.21 -0.42 -3.56
N THR A 49 -7.52 -0.59 -2.43
CA THR A 49 -6.24 -1.31 -2.34
C THR A 49 -6.34 -2.40 -1.28
N LEU A 50 -5.98 -3.63 -1.67
CA LEU A 50 -5.90 -4.78 -0.78
C LEU A 50 -4.43 -5.07 -0.45
N VAL A 51 -4.00 -4.75 0.77
CA VAL A 51 -2.65 -5.05 1.25
C VAL A 51 -2.65 -6.45 1.87
N ILE A 52 -1.89 -7.35 1.27
CA ILE A 52 -1.76 -8.73 1.74
C ILE A 52 -0.43 -8.85 2.48
N MET A 53 -0.49 -8.96 3.81
CA MET A 53 0.68 -9.04 4.67
C MET A 53 1.10 -10.49 4.90
N ASP A 54 2.40 -10.70 5.03
CA ASP A 54 2.95 -11.92 5.61
C ASP A 54 3.04 -11.78 7.15
N SER A 55 3.49 -12.83 7.83
CA SER A 55 3.67 -12.82 9.30
C SER A 55 4.71 -11.82 9.80
N GLN A 56 5.48 -11.17 8.90
CA GLN A 56 6.48 -10.16 9.22
C GLN A 56 6.00 -8.74 8.87
N GLY A 57 4.82 -8.58 8.26
CA GLY A 57 4.33 -7.29 7.81
C GLY A 57 5.14 -6.71 6.66
N GLY A 58 5.75 -7.56 5.82
CA GLY A 58 6.67 -7.16 4.75
C GLY A 58 6.23 -5.96 3.91
N PRO A 59 4.97 -5.87 3.43
CA PRO A 59 4.50 -4.70 2.68
C PRO A 59 4.64 -3.36 3.44
N LEU A 60 4.43 -3.35 4.76
CA LEU A 60 4.55 -2.14 5.58
C LEU A 60 6.00 -1.67 5.74
N MET A 61 6.95 -2.53 5.38
CA MET A 61 8.38 -2.25 5.42
C MET A 61 8.93 -1.90 4.04
N ARG A 62 8.14 -1.88 2.97
CA ARG A 62 8.59 -1.57 1.60
C ARG A 62 8.11 -0.20 1.16
N VAL A 63 9.05 0.66 0.74
CA VAL A 63 8.73 2.07 0.45
C VAL A 63 7.71 2.25 -0.69
N TRP A 64 7.75 1.38 -1.69
CA TRP A 64 6.78 1.38 -2.80
C TRP A 64 5.38 1.02 -2.32
N CYS A 65 5.22 -0.03 -1.50
CA CYS A 65 3.93 -0.38 -0.91
C CYS A 65 3.37 0.73 -0.02
N LEU A 66 4.24 1.45 0.70
CA LEU A 66 3.84 2.61 1.50
C LEU A 66 3.35 3.78 0.64
N LEU A 67 3.91 3.99 -0.55
CA LEU A 67 3.38 4.95 -1.53
C LEU A 67 1.98 4.56 -2.01
N GLU A 68 1.75 3.28 -2.29
CA GLU A 68 0.45 2.79 -2.75
C GLU A 68 -0.62 2.97 -1.65
N ILE A 69 -0.27 2.62 -0.42
CA ILE A 69 -1.11 2.86 0.77
C ILE A 69 -1.43 4.35 0.91
N TRP A 70 -0.41 5.20 0.87
CA TRP A 70 -0.57 6.66 0.97
C TRP A 70 -1.49 7.21 -0.12
N SER A 71 -1.26 6.78 -1.36
CA SER A 71 -2.04 7.21 -2.52
C SER A 71 -3.50 6.80 -2.37
N THR A 72 -3.76 5.62 -1.83
CA THR A 72 -5.12 5.14 -1.52
C THR A 72 -5.78 5.99 -0.44
N LEU A 73 -5.10 6.19 0.69
CA LEU A 73 -5.61 7.00 1.80
C LEU A 73 -5.94 8.43 1.36
N ARG A 74 -5.06 9.05 0.56
CA ARG A 74 -5.25 10.41 0.07
C ARG A 74 -6.36 10.56 -0.96
N SER A 75 -6.49 9.61 -1.88
CA SER A 75 -7.44 9.73 -3.00
C SER A 75 -8.82 9.15 -2.69
N LYS A 76 -8.91 8.18 -1.78
CA LYS A 76 -10.14 7.41 -1.50
C LYS A 76 -10.51 7.33 -0.02
N GLY A 77 -9.59 7.69 0.88
CA GLY A 77 -9.79 7.55 2.32
C GLY A 77 -9.56 6.12 2.83
N ARG A 78 -9.73 5.96 4.14
CA ARG A 78 -9.44 4.72 4.87
C ARG A 78 -10.32 3.53 4.47
N GLU A 79 -11.59 3.78 4.14
CA GLU A 79 -12.57 2.74 3.80
C GLU A 79 -12.18 1.93 2.54
N ALA A 80 -11.34 2.50 1.68
CA ALA A 80 -10.85 1.86 0.46
C ALA A 80 -9.51 1.12 0.65
N LEU A 81 -8.97 1.09 1.88
CA LEU A 81 -7.74 0.39 2.21
C LEU A 81 -8.08 -0.84 3.06
N HIS A 82 -7.89 -2.02 2.50
CA HIS A 82 -8.16 -3.29 3.17
C HIS A 82 -6.86 -4.01 3.50
N LEU A 83 -6.74 -4.52 4.72
CA LEU A 83 -5.57 -5.26 5.18
C LEU A 83 -5.94 -6.72 5.40
N LEU A 84 -5.25 -7.63 4.71
CA LEU A 84 -5.28 -9.06 5.02
C LEU A 84 -4.00 -9.42 5.75
N ASN A 85 -4.13 -9.92 6.97
CA ASN A 85 -3.03 -10.10 7.91
C ASN A 85 -2.87 -11.56 8.39
N PRO A 86 -2.76 -12.56 7.49
CA PRO A 86 -2.65 -13.96 7.87
C PRO A 86 -1.44 -14.20 8.77
N GLY A 87 -1.68 -14.33 10.08
CA GLY A 87 -0.65 -14.62 11.08
C GLY A 87 0.28 -13.46 11.44
N PHE A 88 -0.09 -12.21 11.11
CA PHE A 88 0.69 -11.03 11.52
C PHE A 88 0.17 -10.49 12.87
N ASP A 89 1.04 -10.46 13.87
CA ASP A 89 0.70 -9.93 15.21
C ASP A 89 0.84 -8.41 15.22
N LEU A 90 -0.30 -7.72 15.29
CA LEU A 90 -0.39 -6.26 15.30
C LEU A 90 0.19 -5.61 16.56
N LYS A 91 0.36 -6.37 17.66
CA LYS A 91 0.71 -5.81 18.98
C LYS A 91 2.14 -5.28 19.10
N ASN A 92 3.04 -5.68 18.19
CA ASN A 92 4.46 -5.33 18.25
C ASN A 92 4.92 -4.48 17.06
N VAL A 93 3.97 -3.91 16.31
CA VAL A 93 4.26 -3.26 15.04
C VAL A 93 4.64 -1.80 15.26
N MET A 94 5.94 -1.53 15.33
CA MET A 94 6.48 -0.19 15.23
C MET A 94 6.74 0.16 13.77
N ILE A 95 5.81 0.88 13.15
CA ILE A 95 6.01 1.38 11.79
C ILE A 95 6.57 2.80 11.85
N ASP A 96 7.68 2.98 11.14
CA ASP A 96 8.18 4.28 10.73
C ASP A 96 8.58 4.19 9.26
N ILE A 97 7.84 4.85 8.39
CA ILE A 97 8.09 4.80 6.94
C ILE A 97 9.49 5.30 6.55
N ARG A 98 10.14 6.11 7.41
CA ARG A 98 11.52 6.55 7.21
C ARG A 98 12.50 5.37 7.21
N GLN A 99 12.16 4.29 7.90
CA GLN A 99 12.94 3.06 7.99
C GLN A 99 12.60 2.05 6.89
N ALA A 100 11.68 2.37 5.98
CA ALA A 100 11.28 1.46 4.92
C ALA A 100 12.47 1.01 4.06
N SER A 101 12.44 -0.26 3.70
CA SER A 101 13.38 -0.93 2.78
C SER A 101 13.13 -0.50 1.34
N VAL A 102 14.22 -0.52 0.56
CA VAL A 102 14.22 -0.22 -0.87
C VAL A 102 15.36 -0.99 -1.54
N THR A 103 15.16 -1.40 -2.79
CA THR A 103 16.23 -2.00 -3.61
C THR A 103 17.10 -0.92 -4.25
N ASN A 104 16.49 0.16 -4.75
CA ASN A 104 17.17 1.32 -5.30
C ASN A 104 17.09 2.52 -4.32
N PRO A 105 18.20 2.97 -3.71
CA PRO A 105 18.20 4.08 -2.76
C PRO A 105 17.58 5.40 -3.28
N GLU A 106 17.68 5.67 -4.58
CA GLU A 106 17.09 6.88 -5.18
C GLU A 106 15.57 6.90 -5.09
N ASP A 107 14.93 5.74 -5.24
CA ASP A 107 13.48 5.62 -5.17
C ASP A 107 12.99 6.00 -3.78
N LYS A 108 13.73 5.63 -2.73
CA LYS A 108 13.37 5.98 -1.35
C LYS A 108 13.36 7.49 -1.15
N VAL A 109 14.32 8.23 -1.70
CA VAL A 109 14.32 9.69 -1.62
C VAL A 109 13.13 10.28 -2.35
N LYS A 110 12.90 9.87 -3.60
CA LYS A 110 11.79 10.37 -4.43
C LYS A 110 10.43 10.06 -3.82
N ILE A 111 10.25 8.86 -3.30
CA ILE A 111 8.98 8.41 -2.72
C ILE A 111 8.72 9.09 -1.38
N LEU A 112 9.73 9.20 -0.50
CA LEU A 112 9.55 9.95 0.75
C LEU A 112 9.24 11.42 0.49
N GLN A 113 9.82 12.03 -0.56
CA GLN A 113 9.43 13.38 -0.99
C GLN A 113 7.99 13.43 -1.50
N ARG A 114 7.56 12.46 -2.33
CA ARG A 114 6.17 12.36 -2.80
C ARG A 114 5.17 12.22 -1.64
N ILE A 115 5.49 11.36 -0.67
CA ILE A 115 4.65 11.15 0.51
C ILE A 115 4.65 12.41 1.38
N GLY A 116 5.83 12.95 1.67
CA GLY A 116 5.99 14.08 2.58
C GLY A 116 5.42 15.39 2.06
N GLY A 117 5.34 15.59 0.75
CA GLY A 117 4.94 16.88 0.17
C GLY A 117 5.97 17.97 0.46
N VAL A 118 5.52 19.24 0.44
CA VAL A 118 6.40 20.41 0.51
C VAL A 118 7.04 20.59 1.89
N ASP A 119 6.35 20.20 2.96
CA ASP A 119 6.75 20.40 4.36
C ASP A 119 7.12 19.10 5.08
N GLY A 120 6.98 17.94 4.42
CA GLY A 120 7.23 16.63 5.02
C GLY A 120 6.09 16.09 5.88
N ALA A 121 4.99 16.83 6.04
CA ALA A 121 3.91 16.47 6.97
C ALA A 121 3.24 15.13 6.62
N GLY A 122 3.17 14.79 5.32
CA GLY A 122 2.55 13.54 4.87
C GLY A 122 3.26 12.28 5.38
N ILE A 123 4.55 12.37 5.71
CA ILE A 123 5.30 11.25 6.33
C ILE A 123 4.74 10.94 7.73
N ASP A 124 4.49 11.98 8.52
CA ASP A 124 3.97 11.83 9.88
C ASP A 124 2.49 11.47 9.88
N GLU A 125 1.73 12.01 8.92
CA GLU A 125 0.34 11.64 8.69
C GLU A 125 0.19 10.16 8.35
N LEU A 126 1.00 9.64 7.41
CA LEU A 126 0.98 8.22 7.07
C LEU A 126 1.37 7.33 8.26
N ASN A 127 2.42 7.69 8.99
CA ASN A 127 2.82 6.99 10.20
C ASN A 127 1.68 6.95 11.24
N LEU A 128 0.95 8.05 11.42
CA LEU A 128 -0.21 8.12 12.32
C LEU A 128 -1.36 7.23 11.82
N HIS A 129 -1.70 7.29 10.53
CA HIS A 129 -2.75 6.45 9.96
C HIS A 129 -2.47 4.96 10.14
N LEU A 130 -1.25 4.51 9.85
CA LEU A 130 -0.85 3.13 10.03
C LEU A 130 -0.96 2.72 11.51
N LYS A 131 -0.45 3.54 12.45
CA LYS A 131 -0.60 3.27 13.88
C LYS A 131 -2.06 3.16 14.31
N LEU A 132 -2.93 4.04 13.83
CA LEU A 132 -4.37 4.01 14.14
C LEU A 132 -5.07 2.79 13.53
N LEU A 133 -4.68 2.36 12.32
CA LEU A 133 -5.19 1.14 11.69
C LEU A 133 -4.89 -0.10 12.55
N PHE A 134 -3.70 -0.17 13.15
CA PHE A 134 -3.28 -1.32 13.95
C PHE A 134 -3.70 -1.26 15.42
N LEU A 135 -3.79 -0.06 16.01
CA LEU A 135 -4.24 0.13 17.39
C LEU A 135 -5.73 -0.14 17.58
N LEU A 136 -6.54 0.16 16.56
CA LEU A 136 -8.00 0.12 16.69
C LEU A 136 -8.62 -1.27 16.49
N ASP A 137 -7.81 -2.32 16.28
CA ASP A 137 -8.24 -3.67 15.87
C ASP A 137 -9.25 -3.58 14.72
N PRO A 138 -8.82 -3.72 13.44
CA PRO A 138 -9.75 -3.51 12.32
C PRO A 138 -11.00 -4.35 12.54
N MET A 139 -12.15 -3.68 12.64
CA MET A 139 -13.49 -4.25 12.89
C MET A 139 -13.85 -5.38 11.93
N ASP A 140 -13.07 -5.56 10.88
CA ASP A 140 -13.33 -6.46 9.76
C ASP A 140 -12.87 -7.90 10.00
N PHE A 141 -12.15 -8.23 11.09
CA PHE A 141 -11.62 -9.59 11.25
C PHE A 141 -11.70 -10.18 12.67
N LYS A 142 -12.75 -11.00 12.87
CA LYS A 142 -12.73 -12.27 13.60
C LYS A 142 -13.20 -13.40 12.70
#